data_AF-A0A3D0MXE1-F1
#
_entry.id   AF-A0A3D0MXE1-F1
#
_cell.length_a   1.000
_cell.length_b   1.000
_cell.length_c   1.000
_cell.angle_alpha   90.00
_cell.angle_beta   90.00
_cell.angle_gamma   90.00
#
_symmetry.space_group_name_H-M   'P 1'
#
loop_
_entity.id
_entity.type
_entity.pdbx_description
1 polymer ?
#
loop_
_entity_poly.entity_id
_entity_poly.type
_entity_poly.pdbx_seq_one_letter_code
_entity_poly.pdbx_strand_id
1 'polypeptide(L)'
;DKILVHNNCHAIRAVRSGANRTTVKTKQDAANVLRELYIGGNKPIRNSACLSSTGAKDYFDQESYYHWDDEWVYNEKFGGYHLKNHDPFLDKDAFSPHLQIHDREKKVIIKIFFEGDPPN
;
A
#
# COMPACT_ATOMS: atom_id res chain seq x y z
N ASP A 1 11.40 -15.00 -14.26
CA ASP A 1 9.98 -14.85 -14.65
C ASP A 1 8.99 -15.67 -13.85
N LYS A 2 9.17 -16.98 -13.63
CA LYS A 2 8.20 -17.79 -12.86
C LYS A 2 8.02 -17.40 -11.38
N ILE A 3 9.07 -16.95 -10.69
CA ILE A 3 9.02 -16.64 -9.25
C ILE A 3 8.13 -15.41 -8.95
N LEU A 4 8.20 -14.36 -9.78
CA LEU A 4 7.38 -13.14 -9.62
C LEU A 4 5.88 -13.43 -9.81
N VAL A 5 5.53 -14.30 -10.76
CA VAL A 5 4.13 -14.69 -11.02
C VAL A 5 3.51 -15.44 -9.84
N HIS A 6 4.26 -16.34 -9.17
CA HIS A 6 3.73 -17.12 -8.05
C HIS A 6 3.43 -16.25 -6.81
N ASN A 7 4.32 -15.30 -6.48
CA ASN A 7 4.12 -14.41 -5.34
C ASN A 7 2.85 -13.55 -5.49
N ASN A 8 2.59 -13.07 -6.70
CA ASN A 8 1.38 -12.30 -6.99
C ASN A 8 0.12 -13.14 -6.81
N CYS A 9 0.10 -14.38 -7.31
CA CYS A 9 -1.07 -15.27 -7.17
C CYS A 9 -1.43 -15.56 -5.71
N HIS A 10 -0.44 -15.71 -4.82
CA HIS A 10 -0.71 -15.92 -3.40
C HIS A 10 -1.31 -14.68 -2.73
N ALA A 11 -0.75 -13.49 -2.99
CA ALA A 11 -1.28 -12.22 -2.46
C ALA A 11 -2.70 -11.95 -2.97
N ILE A 12 -2.95 -12.16 -4.27
CA ILE A 12 -4.29 -12.02 -4.87
C ILE A 12 -5.30 -12.95 -4.19
N ARG A 13 -4.95 -14.24 -4.01
CA ARG A 13 -5.81 -15.21 -3.33
C ARG A 13 -6.08 -14.80 -1.87
N ALA A 14 -5.05 -14.40 -1.14
CA ALA A 14 -5.20 -13.96 0.25
C ALA A 14 -6.18 -12.79 0.37
N VAL A 15 -6.04 -11.75 -0.46
CA VAL A 15 -6.96 -10.60 -0.44
C VAL A 15 -8.37 -10.99 -0.87
N ARG A 16 -8.52 -11.84 -1.90
CA ARG A 16 -9.84 -12.38 -2.30
C ARG A 16 -10.50 -13.21 -1.19
N SER A 17 -9.70 -13.86 -0.34
CA SER A 17 -10.16 -14.60 0.85
C SER A 17 -10.37 -13.71 2.09
N GLY A 18 -10.22 -12.39 1.97
CA GLY A 18 -10.49 -11.44 3.05
C GLY A 18 -9.28 -10.97 3.84
N ALA A 19 -8.06 -11.35 3.46
CA ALA A 19 -6.86 -10.82 4.11
C ALA A 19 -6.71 -9.32 3.80
N ASN A 20 -6.46 -8.53 4.84
CA ASN A 20 -6.22 -7.10 4.74
C ASN A 20 -4.72 -6.74 4.80
N ARG A 21 -3.85 -7.74 4.94
CA ARG A 21 -2.39 -7.60 4.96
C ARG A 21 -1.78 -8.77 4.20
N THR A 22 -0.89 -8.49 3.26
CA THR A 22 -0.13 -9.51 2.51
C THR A 22 1.22 -8.95 2.09
N THR A 23 2.15 -9.83 1.71
CA THR A 23 3.49 -9.45 1.28
C THR A 23 3.73 -9.94 -0.15
N VAL A 24 4.48 -9.16 -0.90
CA VAL A 24 5.06 -9.51 -2.21
C VAL A 24 6.52 -9.10 -2.21
N LYS A 25 7.26 -9.45 -3.27
CA LYS A 25 8.70 -9.15 -3.30
C LYS A 25 8.96 -7.68 -3.64
N THR A 26 8.34 -7.18 -4.71
CA THR A 26 8.69 -5.87 -5.28
C THR A 26 7.53 -4.89 -5.30
N LYS A 27 7.82 -3.60 -5.40
CA LYS A 27 6.80 -2.56 -5.70
C LYS A 27 6.00 -2.88 -6.97
N GLN A 28 6.66 -3.43 -8.00
CA GLN A 28 6.02 -3.83 -9.24
C GLN A 28 5.03 -4.99 -9.04
N ASP A 29 5.35 -5.94 -8.18
CA ASP A 29 4.45 -7.02 -7.78
C ASP A 29 3.20 -6.47 -7.08
N ALA A 30 3.38 -5.51 -6.16
CA ALA A 30 2.25 -4.86 -5.49
C ALA A 30 1.34 -4.14 -6.51
N ALA A 31 1.93 -3.46 -7.50
CA ALA A 31 1.17 -2.83 -8.59
C ALA A 31 0.42 -3.85 -9.46
N ASN A 32 0.98 -5.04 -9.66
CA ASN A 32 0.32 -6.12 -10.39
C ASN A 32 -0.88 -6.69 -9.60
N VAL A 33 -0.75 -6.86 -8.28
CA VAL A 33 -1.85 -7.26 -7.40
C VAL A 33 -2.98 -6.21 -7.44
N LEU A 34 -2.66 -4.92 -7.33
CA LEU A 34 -3.62 -3.82 -7.47
C LEU A 34 -4.35 -3.90 -8.82
N ARG A 35 -3.61 -4.10 -9.91
CA ARG A 35 -4.19 -4.12 -11.25
C ARG A 35 -5.19 -5.26 -11.41
N GLU A 36 -4.82 -6.46 -10.98
CA GLU A 36 -5.65 -7.66 -11.06
C GLU A 36 -6.90 -7.57 -10.17
N LEU A 37 -6.78 -6.98 -8.97
CA LEU A 37 -7.89 -6.90 -8.02
C LEU A 37 -8.86 -5.76 -8.34
N TYR A 38 -8.39 -4.63 -8.87
CA TYR A 38 -9.16 -3.40 -8.98
C TYR A 38 -9.17 -2.76 -10.37
N ILE A 39 -8.06 -2.78 -11.13
CA ILE A 39 -7.93 -2.01 -12.39
C ILE A 39 -8.39 -2.85 -13.62
N GLY A 40 -8.72 -4.13 -13.45
CA GLY A 40 -9.32 -4.99 -14.48
C GLY A 40 -10.84 -5.20 -14.35
N GLY A 41 -11.45 -4.79 -13.24
CA GLY A 41 -12.89 -4.85 -13.01
C GLY A 41 -13.52 -3.48 -13.17
N ASN A 42 -14.83 -3.41 -13.45
CA ASN A 42 -15.60 -2.16 -13.67
C ASN A 42 -15.69 -1.20 -12.45
N LYS A 43 -14.71 -1.18 -11.55
CA LYS A 43 -14.67 -0.36 -10.35
C LYS A 43 -13.41 0.53 -10.37
N PRO A 44 -13.54 1.83 -10.66
CA PRO A 44 -12.40 2.73 -10.65
C PRO A 44 -11.85 2.84 -9.23
N ILE A 45 -10.57 2.51 -9.05
CA ILE A 45 -9.80 2.87 -7.85
C ILE A 45 -8.88 4.03 -8.20
N ARG A 46 -8.92 5.12 -7.43
CA ARG A 46 -8.15 6.33 -7.73
C ARG A 46 -6.80 6.35 -7.02
N ASN A 47 -5.79 6.89 -7.68
CA ASN A 47 -4.49 7.14 -7.06
C ASN A 47 -4.56 8.44 -6.25
N SER A 48 -4.16 8.41 -4.98
CA SER A 48 -4.13 9.57 -4.10
C SER A 48 -2.73 10.14 -3.84
N ALA A 49 -1.71 9.77 -4.63
CA ALA A 49 -0.30 10.15 -4.42
C ALA A 49 -0.03 11.66 -4.28
N CYS A 50 -0.95 12.52 -4.71
CA CYS A 50 -0.83 13.98 -4.60
C CYS A 50 -1.61 14.60 -3.42
N LEU A 51 -2.21 13.77 -2.56
CA LEU A 51 -3.04 14.23 -1.45
C LEU A 51 -2.46 13.75 -0.11
N SER A 52 -2.57 14.58 0.92
CA SER A 52 -2.33 14.12 2.30
C SER A 52 -3.38 13.08 2.68
N SER A 53 -3.13 12.27 3.72
CA SER A 53 -4.11 11.27 4.17
C SER A 53 -5.48 11.90 4.47
N THR A 54 -5.50 13.09 5.10
CA THR A 54 -6.74 13.84 5.35
C THR A 54 -7.34 14.37 4.04
N GLY A 55 -6.53 14.96 3.16
CA GLY A 55 -7.01 15.46 1.86
C GLY A 55 -7.54 14.36 0.95
N ALA A 56 -6.97 13.16 0.98
CA ALA A 56 -7.46 12.01 0.23
C ALA A 56 -8.81 11.53 0.79
N LYS A 57 -8.94 11.47 2.12
CA LYS A 57 -10.19 11.12 2.78
C LYS A 57 -11.31 12.10 2.40
N ASP A 58 -11.03 13.39 2.45
CA ASP A 58 -12.02 14.44 2.17
C ASP A 58 -12.35 14.52 0.66
N TYR A 59 -11.36 14.36 -0.21
CA TYR A 59 -11.53 14.47 -1.66
C TYR A 59 -12.26 13.25 -2.26
N PHE A 60 -11.94 12.04 -1.78
CA PHE A 60 -12.57 10.84 -2.31
C PHE A 60 -13.86 10.49 -1.60
N ASP A 61 -14.06 10.89 -0.33
CA ASP A 61 -15.21 10.64 0.55
C ASP A 61 -15.75 9.20 0.48
N GLN A 62 -16.51 8.89 -0.58
CA GLN A 62 -17.14 7.60 -0.87
C GLN A 62 -16.39 6.69 -1.88
N GLU A 63 -15.40 7.22 -2.59
CA GLU A 63 -14.67 6.49 -3.61
C GLU A 63 -13.49 5.71 -3.03
N SER A 64 -13.23 4.53 -3.62
CA SER A 64 -12.05 3.74 -3.25
C SER A 64 -10.79 4.36 -3.87
N TYR A 65 -9.72 4.42 -3.08
CA TYR A 65 -8.45 5.00 -3.52
C TYR A 65 -7.26 4.19 -2.99
N TYR A 66 -6.08 4.43 -3.55
CA TYR A 66 -4.84 3.84 -3.08
C TYR A 66 -3.71 4.87 -3.06
N HIS A 67 -2.71 4.60 -2.23
CA HIS A 67 -1.44 5.33 -2.23
C HIS A 67 -0.27 4.43 -1.88
N TRP A 68 0.92 4.94 -2.20
CA TRP A 68 2.19 4.29 -1.91
C TRP A 68 2.79 4.92 -0.65
N ASP A 69 3.08 4.09 0.33
CA ASP A 69 3.88 4.43 1.50
C ASP A 69 5.27 3.82 1.32
N ASP A 70 6.12 4.49 0.55
CA ASP A 70 7.46 4.01 0.17
C ASP A 70 8.52 5.12 0.05
N GLU A 71 8.18 6.35 0.44
CA GLU A 71 9.13 7.46 0.53
C GLU A 71 9.72 7.52 1.96
N TRP A 72 11.03 7.36 2.06
CA TRP A 72 11.76 7.46 3.32
C TRP A 72 12.13 8.91 3.65
N VAL A 73 11.98 9.28 4.92
CA VAL A 73 12.41 10.57 5.48
C VAL A 73 13.21 10.35 6.74
N TYR A 74 14.24 11.17 6.96
CA TYR A 74 15.02 11.14 8.19
C TYR A 74 14.32 11.97 9.27
N ASN A 75 14.22 11.42 10.47
CA ASN A 75 13.66 12.11 11.64
C ASN A 75 14.73 12.25 12.71
N GLU A 76 15.16 13.49 12.97
CA GLU A 76 16.22 13.77 13.95
C GLU A 76 15.84 13.36 15.38
N LYS A 77 14.57 13.47 15.74
CA LYS A 77 14.08 13.10 17.09
C LYS A 77 14.09 11.58 17.30
N PHE A 78 13.77 10.83 16.25
CA PHE A 78 13.85 9.36 16.26
C PHE A 78 15.29 8.87 16.08
N GLY A 79 16.12 9.62 15.36
CA GLY A 79 17.50 9.25 15.04
C GLY A 79 17.61 8.26 13.88
N GLY A 80 16.68 8.30 12.91
CA GLY A 80 16.66 7.34 11.80
C GLY A 80 15.65 7.66 10.71
N TYR A 81 15.64 6.81 9.67
CA TYR A 81 14.68 6.89 8.58
C TYR A 81 13.38 6.18 8.91
N HIS A 82 12.26 6.75 8.46
CA HIS A 82 10.94 6.13 8.48
C HIS A 82 10.13 6.56 7.24
N LEU A 83 8.99 5.92 7.00
CA LEU A 83 8.11 6.29 5.90
C LEU A 83 7.42 7.63 6.18
N LYS A 84 7.41 8.53 5.19
CA LYS A 84 6.98 9.92 5.27
C LYS A 84 5.60 10.16 5.88
N ASN A 85 4.64 9.27 5.63
CA ASN A 85 3.26 9.41 6.09
C ASN A 85 2.99 8.67 7.41
N HIS A 86 4.03 8.14 8.05
CA HIS A 86 3.93 7.33 9.26
C HIS A 86 4.62 8.01 10.45
N ASP A 87 4.09 7.78 11.64
CA ASP A 87 4.77 8.15 12.89
C ASP A 87 5.68 6.99 13.34
N PRO A 88 7.01 7.17 13.40
CA PRO A 88 7.94 6.11 13.77
C PRO A 88 7.82 5.65 15.23
N PHE A 89 7.15 6.42 16.10
CA PHE A 89 6.94 6.07 17.50
C PHE A 89 5.65 5.30 17.76
N LEU A 90 4.67 5.39 16.84
CA LEU A 90 3.31 4.88 17.06
C LEU A 90 2.86 3.88 15.98
N ASP A 91 3.36 4.00 14.75
CA ASP A 91 2.92 3.18 13.64
C ASP A 91 3.86 1.99 13.41
N LYS A 92 3.32 0.79 13.60
CA LYS A 92 4.02 -0.48 13.34
C LYS A 92 4.45 -0.67 11.89
N ASP A 93 3.85 0.07 10.96
CA ASP A 93 4.13 -0.01 9.53
C ASP A 93 5.11 1.09 9.07
N ALA A 94 5.62 1.93 9.99
CA ALA A 94 6.51 3.05 9.69
C ALA A 94 7.85 2.67 9.03
N PHE A 95 8.18 1.39 9.01
CA PHE A 95 9.45 0.86 8.50
C PHE A 95 9.26 -0.24 7.45
N SER A 96 8.06 -0.37 6.88
CA SER A 96 7.74 -1.44 5.93
C SER A 96 7.05 -0.86 4.71
N PRO A 97 7.77 -0.66 3.58
CA PRO A 97 7.17 -0.11 2.37
C PRO A 97 5.95 -0.89 1.91
N HIS A 98 4.89 -0.18 1.55
CA HIS A 98 3.64 -0.82 1.16
C HIS A 98 2.78 0.02 0.22
N LEU A 99 1.93 -0.70 -0.52
CA LEU A 99 0.76 -0.13 -1.17
C LEU A 99 -0.41 -0.22 -0.19
N GLN A 100 -1.07 0.90 0.06
CA GLN A 100 -2.26 0.96 0.90
C GLN A 100 -3.49 1.26 0.05
N ILE A 101 -4.48 0.38 0.11
CA ILE A 101 -5.76 0.47 -0.60
C ILE A 101 -6.86 0.74 0.42
N HIS A 102 -7.60 1.82 0.22
CA HIS A 102 -8.81 2.16 0.96
C HIS A 102 -10.02 1.69 0.15
N ASP A 103 -10.46 0.45 0.41
CA ASP A 103 -11.65 -0.14 -0.22
C ASP A 103 -12.90 0.31 0.55
N ARG A 104 -13.52 1.40 0.08
CA ARG A 104 -14.68 2.03 0.74
C ARG A 104 -15.93 1.17 0.67
N GLU A 105 -16.10 0.43 -0.42
CA GLU A 105 -17.25 -0.46 -0.62
C GLU A 105 -17.24 -1.59 0.41
N LYS A 106 -16.08 -2.23 0.61
CA LYS A 106 -15.92 -3.28 1.62
C LYS A 106 -15.60 -2.74 3.02
N LYS A 107 -15.44 -1.42 3.17
CA LYS A 107 -15.06 -0.73 4.40
C LYS A 107 -13.78 -1.31 5.03
N VAL A 108 -12.78 -1.61 4.20
CA VAL A 108 -11.52 -2.23 4.63
C VAL A 108 -10.31 -1.48 4.06
N ILE A 109 -9.22 -1.46 4.84
CA ILE A 109 -7.91 -1.02 4.36
C ILE A 109 -7.07 -2.25 4.09
N ILE A 110 -6.56 -2.40 2.87
CA ILE A 110 -5.67 -3.49 2.48
C ILE A 110 -4.26 -2.94 2.34
N LYS A 111 -3.27 -3.62 2.95
CA LYS A 111 -1.85 -3.28 2.84
C LYS A 111 -1.09 -4.40 2.13
N ILE A 112 -0.39 -4.07 1.07
CA ILE A 112 0.48 -5.00 0.32
C ILE A 112 1.92 -4.55 0.51
N PHE A 113 2.65 -5.25 1.37
CA PHE A 113 4.04 -4.96 1.74
C PHE A 113 5.02 -5.48 0.69
N PHE A 114 6.14 -4.79 0.50
CA PHE A 114 7.22 -5.19 -0.40
C PHE A 114 8.60 -4.79 0.14
N GLU A 115 9.65 -5.38 -0.45
CA GLU A 115 11.04 -5.03 -0.10
C GLU A 115 11.36 -3.60 -0.55
N GLY A 116 12.02 -2.86 0.34
CA GLY A 116 12.55 -1.53 0.08
C GLY A 116 13.26 -1.04 1.32
N ASP A 117 14.55 -0.79 1.19
CA ASP A 117 15.37 -0.36 2.32
C ASP A 117 15.39 1.18 2.40
N PRO A 118 15.60 1.75 3.59
CA PRO A 118 15.91 3.18 3.70
C PRO A 118 17.19 3.51 2.94
N PRO A 119 17.40 4.79 2.56
CA PRO A 119 18.67 5.24 2.02
C PRO A 119 19.84 4.85 2.94
N ASN A 120 20.96 4.43 2.34
CA ASN A 120 22.22 4.18 3.06
C ASN A 120 22.79 5.46 3.67
#